data_AF-A0A947SFR2-F1
#
_entry.id   AF-A0A947SFR2-F1
#
_cell.length_a   1.000
_cell.length_b   1.000
_cell.length_c   1.000
_cell.angle_alpha   90.00
_cell.angle_beta   90.00
_cell.angle_gamma   90.00
#
_symmetry.space_group_name_H-M   'P 1'
#
loop_
_entity.id
_entity.type
_entity.pdbx_description
1 polymer ?
#
loop_
_entity_poly.entity_id
_entity_poly.type
_entity_poly.pdbx_seq_one_letter_code
_entity_poly.pdbx_strand_id
1 'polypeptide(L)'
;MQRITIALDDALVADLDAHLAAIGASSRSEAIRDLVRRGLSTLPGAPPSAECYGVVSCAIDQSVRNLAARVPQSRLDRHDQTVASLSVPLDHSTSIDVAIMRGHVADVSSYAEALFLERGVMHGALGLIPVARDTVIHMHGDGASHAHTHLRVKSSF
;
A
#
# COMPACT_ATOMS: atom_id res chain seq x y z
N MET A 1 -7.29 26.49 0.39
CA MET A 1 -7.31 25.60 1.57
C MET A 1 -8.48 25.97 2.47
N GLN A 2 -9.21 25.00 3.01
CA GLN A 2 -10.24 25.22 4.03
C GLN A 2 -9.65 24.98 5.43
N ARG A 3 -10.05 25.79 6.42
CA ARG A 3 -9.68 25.60 7.84
C ARG A 3 -10.82 24.91 8.55
N ILE A 4 -10.50 23.84 9.27
CA ILE A 4 -11.43 23.09 10.13
C ILE A 4 -10.89 23.12 11.56
N THR A 5 -11.79 23.30 12.52
CA THR A 5 -11.49 23.21 13.96
C THR A 5 -12.05 21.88 14.45
N ILE A 6 -11.20 21.08 15.09
CA ILE A 6 -11.55 19.75 15.59
C ILE A 6 -11.23 19.74 17.09
N ALA A 7 -12.16 19.22 17.91
CA ALA A 7 -11.91 18.95 19.32
C ALA A 7 -11.50 17.48 19.48
N LEU A 8 -10.42 17.25 20.23
CA LEU A 8 -9.89 15.93 20.58
C LEU A 8 -9.72 15.89 22.09
N ASP A 9 -9.88 14.72 22.71
CA ASP A 9 -9.58 14.56 24.13
C ASP A 9 -8.07 14.63 24.40
N ASP A 10 -7.71 14.90 25.66
CA ASP A 10 -6.33 15.14 26.06
C ASP A 10 -5.41 13.93 25.82
N ALA A 11 -5.94 12.70 25.93
CA ALA A 11 -5.17 11.48 25.71
C ALA A 11 -4.81 11.34 24.23
N LEU A 12 -5.78 11.55 23.33
CA LEU A 12 -5.56 11.49 21.90
C LEU A 12 -4.63 12.62 21.39
N VAL A 13 -4.69 13.79 22.02
CA VAL A 13 -3.72 14.87 21.73
C VAL A 13 -2.30 14.46 22.13
N ALA A 14 -2.13 13.81 23.28
CA ALA A 14 -0.83 13.33 23.73
C ALA A 14 -0.26 12.26 22.79
N ASP A 15 -1.09 11.32 22.32
CA ASP A 15 -0.69 10.30 21.34
C ASP A 15 -0.27 10.93 20.01
N LEU A 16 -1.02 11.95 19.54
CA LEU A 16 -0.69 12.69 18.33
C LEU A 16 0.66 13.42 18.48
N ASP A 17 0.90 14.07 19.61
CA ASP A 17 2.16 14.77 19.88
C ASP A 17 3.36 13.82 19.96
N ALA A 18 3.19 12.65 20.59
CA ALA A 18 4.20 11.60 20.60
C ALA A 18 4.51 11.10 19.18
N HIS A 19 3.48 10.92 18.35
CA HIS A 19 3.64 10.55 16.95
C HIS A 19 4.38 11.62 16.13
N LEU A 20 4.02 12.90 16.30
CA LEU A 20 4.70 14.05 15.67
C LEU A 20 6.20 14.07 15.96
N ALA A 21 6.58 13.87 17.23
CA ALA A 21 7.97 13.86 17.66
C ALA A 21 8.76 12.71 17.03
N ALA A 22 8.12 11.54 16.86
CA ALA A 22 8.76 10.36 16.28
C ALA A 22 9.04 10.49 14.78
N ILE A 23 8.18 11.18 14.02
CA ILE A 23 8.31 11.32 12.56
C ILE A 23 9.00 12.62 12.12
N GLY A 24 9.30 13.53 13.04
CA GLY A 24 9.97 14.82 12.77
C GLY A 24 9.11 15.81 11.99
N ALA A 25 7.77 15.69 12.05
CA ALA A 25 6.86 16.58 11.33
C ALA A 25 6.87 17.99 11.93
N SER A 26 6.73 19.01 11.07
CA SER A 26 6.93 20.41 11.46
C SER A 26 5.75 21.03 12.22
N SER A 27 4.55 20.45 12.11
CA SER A 27 3.35 20.94 12.80
C SER A 27 2.25 19.88 12.97
N ARG A 28 1.40 20.04 14.00
CA ARG A 28 0.19 19.20 14.20
C ARG A 28 -0.72 19.15 12.98
N SER A 29 -0.86 20.26 12.26
CA SER A 29 -1.68 20.31 11.03
C SER A 29 -1.10 19.48 9.89
N GLU A 30 0.23 19.30 9.84
CA GLU A 30 0.89 18.44 8.88
C GLU A 30 0.68 16.96 9.21
N ALA A 31 0.91 16.57 10.48
CA ALA A 31 0.68 15.20 10.93
C ALA A 31 -0.78 14.78 10.80
N ILE A 32 -1.73 15.65 11.21
CA ILE A 32 -3.17 15.37 11.04
C ILE A 32 -3.51 15.19 9.56
N ARG A 33 -2.95 16.00 8.65
CA ARG A 33 -3.21 15.87 7.21
C ARG A 33 -2.68 14.54 6.67
N ASP A 34 -1.51 14.10 7.11
CA ASP A 34 -0.94 12.81 6.71
C ASP A 34 -1.77 11.65 7.27
N LEU A 35 -2.12 11.68 8.56
CA LEU A 35 -2.99 10.68 9.20
C LEU A 35 -4.37 10.60 8.54
N VAL A 36 -4.99 11.74 8.25
CA VAL A 36 -6.27 11.80 7.53
C VAL A 36 -6.10 11.27 6.11
N ARG A 37 -5.03 11.62 5.39
CA ARG A 37 -4.79 11.11 4.04
C ARG A 37 -4.61 9.59 4.03
N ARG A 38 -3.85 9.05 4.99
CA ARG A 38 -3.66 7.61 5.17
C ARG A 38 -4.98 6.92 5.54
N GLY A 39 -5.71 7.45 6.52
CA GLY A 39 -7.02 6.93 6.94
C GLY A 39 -8.09 7.00 5.85
N LEU A 40 -8.08 8.04 5.02
CA LEU A 40 -8.98 8.16 3.87
C LEU A 40 -8.53 7.29 2.68
N SER A 41 -7.23 7.05 2.51
CA SER A 41 -6.73 6.11 1.49
C SER A 41 -7.07 4.65 1.80
N THR A 42 -7.35 4.34 3.08
CA THR A 42 -7.88 3.06 3.53
C THR A 42 -9.41 2.96 3.44
N LEU A 43 -10.13 4.05 3.14
CA LEU A 43 -11.59 4.03 2.97
C LEU A 43 -11.98 3.64 1.53
N PRO A 44 -13.05 2.84 1.33
CA PRO A 44 -13.42 2.18 0.07
C PRO A 44 -14.07 3.14 -0.95
N GLY A 45 -13.44 4.27 -1.23
CA GLY A 45 -13.89 5.24 -2.23
C GLY A 45 -13.32 5.02 -3.65
N ALA A 46 -12.36 4.10 -3.78
CA ALA A 46 -11.73 3.80 -5.06
C ALA A 46 -12.67 2.94 -5.93
N PRO A 47 -12.94 3.32 -7.19
CA PRO A 47 -13.74 2.48 -8.08
C PRO A 47 -13.12 1.08 -8.19
N PRO A 48 -13.90 -0.01 -8.03
CA PRO A 48 -13.39 -1.38 -8.09
C PRO A 48 -12.57 -1.67 -9.37
N SER A 49 -12.93 -1.03 -10.48
CA SER A 49 -12.29 -1.15 -11.79
C SER A 49 -11.18 -0.12 -12.05
N ALA A 50 -10.77 0.70 -11.08
CA ALA A 50 -9.68 1.64 -11.27
C ALA A 50 -8.33 0.89 -11.30
N GLU A 51 -7.45 1.23 -12.25
CA GLU A 51 -6.08 0.70 -12.28
C GLU A 51 -5.26 1.25 -11.10
N CYS A 52 -4.52 0.37 -10.43
CA CYS A 52 -3.69 0.73 -9.30
C CYS A 52 -2.45 -0.16 -9.20
N TYR A 53 -1.51 0.31 -8.38
CA TYR A 53 -0.54 -0.54 -7.70
C TYR A 53 -0.95 -0.69 -6.24
N GLY A 54 -0.66 -1.85 -5.67
CA GLY A 54 -0.85 -2.13 -4.24
C GLY A 54 0.47 -2.43 -3.57
N VAL A 55 0.68 -1.86 -2.38
CA VAL A 55 1.71 -2.31 -1.46
C VAL A 55 1.00 -3.09 -0.35
N VAL A 56 1.19 -4.41 -0.35
CA VAL A 56 0.65 -5.31 0.67
C VAL A 56 1.78 -5.61 1.65
N SER A 57 1.60 -5.30 2.93
CA SER A 57 2.58 -5.59 3.97
C SER A 57 1.94 -6.32 5.15
N CYS A 58 2.65 -7.29 5.71
CA CYS A 58 2.21 -8.01 6.91
C CYS A 58 3.39 -8.67 7.62
N ALA A 59 3.20 -9.04 8.88
CA ALA A 59 4.06 -9.98 9.58
C ALA A 59 3.49 -11.41 9.45
N ILE A 60 4.35 -12.40 9.26
CA ILE A 60 3.96 -13.79 9.01
C ILE A 60 4.68 -14.70 10.01
N ASP A 61 3.91 -15.49 10.76
CA ASP A 61 4.43 -16.61 11.55
C ASP A 61 4.71 -17.82 10.64
N GLN A 62 5.98 -17.99 10.33
CA GLN A 62 6.54 -19.07 9.50
C GLN A 62 6.45 -20.45 10.18
N SER A 63 6.22 -20.52 11.50
CA SER A 63 6.01 -21.78 12.21
C SER A 63 4.62 -22.38 11.95
N VAL A 64 3.67 -21.56 11.47
CA VAL A 64 2.33 -22.04 11.13
C VAL A 64 2.41 -22.97 9.92
N ARG A 65 2.03 -24.23 10.17
CA ARG A 65 2.03 -25.28 9.16
C ARG A 65 1.31 -24.83 7.89
N ASN A 66 1.97 -25.04 6.76
CA ASN A 66 1.54 -24.69 5.40
C ASN A 66 1.51 -23.18 5.09
N LEU A 67 1.57 -22.25 6.04
CA LEU A 67 1.54 -20.81 5.73
C LEU A 67 2.79 -20.37 4.97
N ALA A 68 3.96 -20.82 5.42
CA ALA A 68 5.27 -20.55 4.82
C ALA A 68 5.35 -20.95 3.33
N ALA A 69 4.61 -21.98 2.92
CA ALA A 69 4.53 -22.42 1.52
C ALA A 69 3.38 -21.75 0.76
N ARG A 70 2.23 -21.58 1.42
CA ARG A 70 1.01 -21.03 0.80
C ARG A 70 1.15 -19.56 0.42
N VAL A 71 1.83 -18.74 1.22
CA VAL A 71 1.96 -17.31 0.91
C VAL A 71 2.78 -17.09 -0.36
N PRO A 72 3.99 -17.66 -0.53
CA PRO A 72 4.70 -17.63 -1.80
C PRO A 72 3.90 -18.23 -2.96
N GLN A 73 3.20 -19.35 -2.74
CA GLN A 73 2.37 -19.98 -3.77
C GLN A 73 1.23 -19.05 -4.22
N SER A 74 0.56 -18.36 -3.29
CA SER A 74 -0.55 -17.44 -3.61
C SER A 74 -0.12 -16.27 -4.50
N ARG A 75 1.16 -15.86 -4.41
CA ARG A 75 1.79 -14.86 -5.27
C ARG A 75 2.14 -15.45 -6.63
N LEU A 76 2.65 -16.69 -6.66
CA LEU A 76 2.92 -17.41 -7.90
C LEU A 76 1.64 -17.62 -8.73
N ASP A 77 0.54 -17.99 -8.07
CA ASP A 77 -0.78 -18.15 -8.70
C ASP A 77 -1.28 -16.83 -9.31
N ARG A 78 -0.75 -15.68 -8.86
CA ARG A 78 -1.03 -14.32 -9.32
C ARG A 78 0.21 -13.64 -9.90
N HIS A 79 1.07 -14.38 -10.58
CA HIS A 79 2.34 -13.87 -11.11
C HIS A 79 2.17 -12.71 -12.12
N ASP A 80 1.02 -12.61 -12.77
CA ASP A 80 0.66 -11.53 -13.68
C ASP A 80 0.37 -10.20 -12.96
N GLN A 81 -0.16 -10.30 -11.73
CA GLN A 81 -0.45 -9.18 -10.83
C GLN A 81 0.70 -8.89 -9.86
N THR A 82 1.49 -9.89 -9.46
CA THR A 82 2.60 -9.74 -8.52
C THR A 82 3.82 -9.17 -9.25
N VAL A 83 4.20 -7.95 -8.90
CA VAL A 83 5.35 -7.24 -9.51
C VAL A 83 6.64 -7.64 -8.80
N ALA A 84 6.63 -7.64 -7.47
CA ALA A 84 7.77 -8.00 -6.64
C ALA A 84 7.31 -8.44 -5.26
N SER A 85 8.11 -9.26 -4.59
CA SER A 85 7.90 -9.59 -3.17
C SER A 85 9.22 -9.67 -2.43
N LEU A 86 9.23 -9.17 -1.20
CA LEU A 86 10.33 -9.23 -0.26
C LEU A 86 9.83 -9.90 1.03
N SER A 87 10.64 -10.80 1.59
CA SER A 87 10.42 -11.36 2.92
C SER A 87 11.69 -11.18 3.73
N VAL A 88 11.56 -10.59 4.92
CA VAL A 88 12.68 -10.25 5.81
C VAL A 88 12.48 -10.99 7.12
N PRO A 89 13.36 -11.93 7.50
CA PRO A 89 13.28 -12.58 8.80
C PRO A 89 13.40 -11.56 9.93
N LEU A 90 12.49 -11.61 10.89
CA LEU A 90 12.50 -10.77 12.08
C LEU A 90 13.08 -11.53 13.29
N ASP A 91 12.68 -12.79 13.45
CA ASP A 91 13.19 -13.71 14.47
C ASP A 91 13.16 -15.18 14.00
N HIS A 92 13.21 -16.13 14.94
CA HIS A 92 13.22 -17.56 14.65
C HIS A 92 11.93 -18.10 14.03
N SER A 93 10.82 -17.37 14.14
CA SER A 93 9.49 -17.81 13.72
C SER A 93 8.77 -16.82 12.83
N THR A 94 9.16 -15.54 12.81
CA THR A 94 8.42 -14.49 12.10
C THR A 94 9.23 -13.80 11.02
N SER A 95 8.54 -13.38 9.95
CA SER A 95 9.08 -12.49 8.92
C SER A 95 8.17 -11.29 8.71
N ILE A 96 8.75 -10.22 8.17
CA ILE A 96 8.00 -9.13 7.55
C ILE A 96 7.96 -9.41 6.05
N ASP A 97 6.76 -9.53 5.49
CA ASP A 97 6.53 -9.73 4.07
C ASP A 97 5.93 -8.46 3.44
N VAL A 98 6.50 -8.06 2.31
CA VAL A 98 6.02 -6.94 1.49
C VAL A 98 5.86 -7.42 0.05
N ALA A 99 4.68 -7.23 -0.53
CA ALA A 99 4.40 -7.54 -1.92
C ALA A 99 3.91 -6.29 -2.67
N ILE A 100 4.52 -6.02 -3.83
CA ILE A 100 4.07 -5.02 -4.77
C ILE A 100 3.18 -5.72 -5.79
N MET A 101 1.92 -5.29 -5.85
CA MET A 101 0.89 -5.80 -6.74
C MET A 101 0.53 -4.73 -7.78
N ARG A 102 0.05 -5.14 -8.95
CA ARG A 102 -0.59 -4.29 -9.96
C ARG A 102 -1.91 -4.91 -10.39
N GLY A 103 -2.89 -4.09 -10.72
CA GLY A 103 -4.18 -4.56 -11.22
C GLY A 103 -5.30 -3.57 -10.94
N HIS A 104 -6.53 -4.06 -11.00
CA HIS A 104 -7.67 -3.27 -10.54
C HIS A 104 -7.72 -3.26 -9.01
N VAL A 105 -8.27 -2.19 -8.46
CA VAL A 105 -8.49 -2.04 -7.02
C VAL A 105 -9.18 -3.26 -6.42
N ALA A 106 -10.24 -3.77 -7.06
CA ALA A 106 -10.98 -4.93 -6.57
C ALA A 106 -10.09 -6.17 -6.38
N ASP A 107 -9.25 -6.47 -7.38
CA ASP A 107 -8.43 -7.67 -7.40
C ASP A 107 -7.32 -7.59 -6.34
N VAL A 108 -6.66 -6.42 -6.27
CA VAL A 108 -5.57 -6.16 -5.32
C VAL A 108 -6.09 -6.16 -3.88
N SER A 109 -7.23 -5.51 -3.63
CA SER A 109 -7.87 -5.48 -2.31
C SER A 109 -8.33 -6.88 -1.89
N SER A 110 -8.98 -7.62 -2.79
CA SER A 110 -9.44 -8.98 -2.49
C SER A 110 -8.28 -9.92 -2.13
N TYR A 111 -7.14 -9.80 -2.82
CA TYR A 111 -5.93 -10.55 -2.47
C TYR A 111 -5.43 -10.21 -1.06
N ALA A 112 -5.30 -8.91 -0.75
CA ALA A 112 -4.82 -8.46 0.55
C ALA A 112 -5.76 -8.89 1.68
N GLU A 113 -7.08 -8.72 1.51
CA GLU A 113 -8.10 -9.15 2.47
C GLU A 113 -8.03 -10.66 2.73
N ALA A 114 -7.93 -11.47 1.67
CA ALA A 114 -7.78 -12.92 1.81
C ALA A 114 -6.50 -13.30 2.56
N LEU A 115 -5.38 -12.62 2.27
CA LEU A 115 -4.11 -12.84 2.96
C LEU A 115 -4.20 -12.46 4.44
N PHE A 116 -4.84 -11.34 4.78
CA PHE A 116 -4.94 -10.87 6.17
C PHE A 116 -5.87 -11.73 7.04
N LEU A 117 -6.76 -12.51 6.42
CA LEU A 117 -7.61 -13.48 7.12
C LEU A 117 -6.90 -14.82 7.43
N GLU A 118 -5.70 -15.03 6.89
CA GLU A 118 -4.94 -16.25 7.15
C GLU A 118 -4.43 -16.32 8.58
N ARG A 119 -4.61 -17.47 9.22
CA ARG A 119 -4.09 -17.70 10.57
C ARG A 119 -2.56 -17.64 10.55
N GLY A 120 -1.98 -16.77 11.36
CA GLY A 120 -0.53 -16.53 11.42
C GLY A 120 -0.08 -15.30 10.63
N VAL A 121 -0.99 -14.64 9.92
CA VAL A 121 -0.75 -13.30 9.35
C VAL A 121 -1.17 -12.25 10.37
N MET A 122 -0.30 -11.27 10.60
CA MET A 122 -0.46 -10.22 11.59
C MET A 122 -0.13 -8.87 10.97
N HIS A 123 -0.70 -7.79 11.54
CA HIS A 123 -0.39 -6.41 11.13
C HIS A 123 -0.52 -6.16 9.62
N GLY A 124 -1.54 -6.77 8.99
CA GLY A 124 -1.83 -6.59 7.58
C GLY A 124 -2.21 -5.15 7.24
N ALA A 125 -1.56 -4.59 6.23
CA ALA A 125 -1.86 -3.26 5.70
C ALA A 125 -1.78 -3.26 4.16
N LEU A 126 -2.73 -2.56 3.54
CA LEU A 126 -2.78 -2.34 2.11
C LEU A 126 -2.69 -0.85 1.82
N GLY A 127 -1.69 -0.46 1.03
CA GLY A 127 -1.59 0.87 0.44
C GLY A 127 -1.92 0.82 -1.05
N LEU A 128 -3.00 1.48 -1.46
CA LEU A 128 -3.40 1.57 -2.87
C LEU A 128 -2.86 2.87 -3.51
N ILE A 129 -2.26 2.73 -4.69
CA ILE A 129 -1.66 3.82 -5.47
C ILE A 129 -2.36 3.89 -6.82
N PRO A 130 -3.24 4.88 -7.07
CA PRO A 130 -3.97 5.00 -8.33
C PRO A 130 -3.03 5.37 -9.48
N VAL A 131 -3.23 4.73 -10.64
CA VAL A 131 -2.47 5.02 -11.85
C VAL A 131 -3.37 5.26 -13.06
N ALA A 132 -2.84 5.91 -14.09
CA ALA A 132 -3.39 5.95 -15.44
C ALA A 132 -2.32 5.55 -16.44
N ARG A 133 -2.75 4.88 -17.51
CA ARG A 133 -1.93 4.69 -18.71
C ARG A 133 -2.08 5.89 -19.63
N ASP A 134 -0.95 6.44 -20.03
CA ASP A 134 -0.86 7.52 -21.00
C ASP A 134 0.03 7.06 -22.16
N THR A 135 -0.51 7.01 -23.37
CA THR A 135 0.27 6.62 -24.56
C THR A 135 0.85 7.87 -25.18
N VAL A 136 2.17 7.99 -25.11
CA VAL A 136 2.91 9.16 -25.59
C VAL A 136 3.86 8.73 -26.70
N ILE A 137 3.95 9.55 -27.74
CA ILE A 137 4.96 9.41 -28.79
C ILE A 137 6.11 10.35 -28.44
N HIS A 138 7.30 9.80 -28.18
CA HIS A 138 8.48 10.63 -28.01
C HIS A 138 9.77 9.89 -28.39
N MET A 139 10.86 10.65 -28.38
CA MET A 139 12.20 10.23 -28.78
C MET A 139 13.07 10.04 -27.55
N HIS A 140 13.86 8.97 -27.51
CA HIS A 140 14.92 8.78 -26.51
C HIS A 140 16.28 8.90 -27.20
N GLY A 141 17.12 9.84 -26.75
CA GLY A 141 18.41 10.12 -27.39
C GLY A 141 18.27 10.53 -28.86
N ASP A 142 19.21 10.09 -29.71
CA ASP A 142 19.21 10.34 -31.16
C ASP A 142 18.40 9.31 -31.97
N GLY A 143 17.56 8.51 -31.31
CA GLY A 143 16.73 7.48 -31.96
C GLY A 143 15.52 8.04 -32.70
N ALA A 144 14.77 7.20 -33.40
CA ALA A 144 13.49 7.60 -34.00
C ALA A 144 12.37 7.69 -32.93
N SER A 145 11.43 8.61 -33.14
CA SER A 145 10.22 8.71 -32.30
C SER A 145 9.39 7.44 -32.38
N HIS A 146 8.96 6.92 -31.23
CA HIS A 146 8.10 5.75 -31.16
C HIS A 146 7.05 5.91 -30.05
N ALA A 147 5.89 5.28 -30.27
CA ALA A 147 4.80 5.27 -29.31
C ALA A 147 5.12 4.28 -28.17
N HIS A 148 4.99 4.73 -26.93
CA HIS A 148 5.01 3.83 -25.78
C HIS A 148 4.12 4.35 -24.65
N THR A 149 3.73 3.44 -23.78
CA THR A 149 2.79 3.72 -22.69
C THR A 149 3.53 4.01 -21.40
N HIS A 150 3.19 5.14 -20.79
CA HIS A 150 3.65 5.55 -19.47
C HIS A 150 2.59 5.27 -18.44
N LEU A 151 3.02 4.88 -17.24
CA LEU A 151 2.18 4.88 -16.06
C LEU A 151 2.37 6.21 -15.32
N ARG A 152 1.27 6.92 -15.12
CA ARG A 152 1.23 8.18 -14.36
C ARG A 152 0.48 7.93 -13.06
N VAL A 153 1.11 8.26 -11.93
CA VAL A 153 0.45 8.23 -10.61
C VAL A 153 -0.56 9.36 -10.53
N LYS A 154 -1.78 9.06 -10.07
CA LYS A 154 -2.83 10.06 -9.84
C LYS A 154 -2.75 10.60 -8.40
N SER A 155 -3.23 11.83 -8.19
CA SER A 155 -3.32 12.43 -6.86
C SER A 155 -4.42 11.83 -5.97
N SER A 156 -5.41 11.18 -6.57
CA SER A 156 -6.49 10.42 -5.92
C SER A 156 -7.04 9.35 -6.88
N PHE A 157 -7.84 8.44 -6.34
CA PHE A 157 -8.76 7.64 -7.15
C PHE A 157 -9.83 8.53 -7.78
#